data_AF-A0A3B8WIN4-F1
#
_entry.id   AF-A0A3B8WIN4-F1
#
_cell.length_a   1.000
_cell.length_b   1.000
_cell.length_c   1.000
_cell.angle_alpha   90.00
_cell.angle_beta   90.00
_cell.angle_gamma   90.00
#
_symmetry.space_group_name_H-M   'P 1'
#
loop_
_entity.id
_entity.type
_entity.pdbx_description
1 polymer ?
#
loop_
_entity_poly.entity_id
_entity_poly.type
_entity_poly.pdbx_seq_one_letter_code
_entity_poly.pdbx_strand_id
1 'polypeptide(L)'
;GLFGTVWGIMNSFRGLAQVQQATLATVAPGISEALIATAMGLFAAIPAVIAYNRFSAMSDALLKNYETFAEEFSSILHRRVHNSDQAAA
;
A
#
# COMPACT_ATOMS: atom_id res chain seq x y z
N GLY A 1 3.72 14.52 -2.21
CA GLY A 1 2.29 14.51 -1.85
C GLY A 1 1.98 15.70 -0.96
N LEU A 2 1.18 15.50 0.08
CA LEU A 2 0.69 16.56 0.98
C LEU A 2 1.81 17.44 1.58
N PHE A 3 2.90 16.86 2.09
CA PHE A 3 3.99 17.64 2.69
C PHE A 3 4.62 18.62 1.69
N GLY A 4 4.89 18.16 0.47
CA GLY A 4 5.49 18.99 -0.58
C GLY A 4 4.60 20.15 -0.99
N THR A 5 3.28 19.95 -0.98
CA THR A 5 2.33 21.02 -1.32
C THR A 5 2.26 22.07 -0.22
N VAL A 6 2.18 21.65 1.04
CA VAL A 6 2.18 22.53 2.20
C VAL A 6 3.47 23.34 2.24
N TRP A 7 4.62 22.70 1.98
CA TRP A 7 5.90 23.37 1.93
C TRP A 7 5.99 24.40 0.80
N GLY A 8 5.60 24.03 -0.42
CA GLY A 8 5.63 24.93 -1.59
C GLY A 8 4.69 26.13 -1.45
N ILE A 9 3.49 25.90 -0.92
CA ILE A 9 2.53 26.97 -0.62
C ILE A 9 3.09 27.89 0.47
N MET A 10 3.60 27.34 1.57
CA MET A 10 4.22 28.12 2.65
C MET A 10 5.36 28.99 2.14
N ASN A 11 6.23 28.46 1.27
CA ASN A 11 7.34 29.22 0.69
C ASN A 11 6.84 30.36 -0.22
N SER A 12 5.81 30.08 -1.04
CA SER A 12 5.17 31.09 -1.90
C SER A 12 4.59 32.25 -1.08
N PHE A 13 3.91 31.96 0.03
CA PHE A 13 3.36 32.98 0.93
C PHE A 13 4.44 33.76 1.70
N ARG A 14 5.56 33.13 2.08
CA ARG A 14 6.70 33.84 2.68
C ARG A 14 7.33 34.83 1.70
N GLY A 15 7.44 34.46 0.42
CA GLY A 15 7.90 35.35 -0.64
C GLY A 15 7.03 36.59 -0.77
N LEU A 16 5.69 36.44 -0.67
CA LEU A 16 4.76 37.58 -0.67
C LEU A 16 4.93 38.52 0.52
N ALA A 17 5.24 37.99 1.70
CA ALA A 17 5.39 38.79 2.91
C ALA A 17 6.57 39.79 2.84
N GLN A 18 7.50 39.62 1.90
CA GLN A 18 8.65 40.49 1.72
C GLN A 18 8.48 41.54 0.62
N VAL A 19 7.36 41.54 -0.12
CA VAL A 19 7.13 42.45 -1.25
C VAL A 19 6.07 43.49 -0.93
N GLN A 20 6.34 44.76 -1.26
CA GLN A 20 5.44 45.89 -0.98
C GLN A 20 4.11 45.83 -1.77
N GLN A 21 4.12 45.19 -2.95
CA GLN A 21 2.96 44.97 -3.81
C GLN A 21 2.88 43.49 -4.19
N ALA A 22 1.95 42.77 -3.57
CA ALA A 22 1.67 41.38 -3.89
C ALA A 22 0.79 41.29 -5.15
N THR A 23 1.19 40.46 -6.13
CA THR A 23 0.35 40.13 -7.29
C THR A 23 0.16 38.63 -7.39
N LEU A 24 -0.95 38.17 -7.99
CA LEU A 24 -1.18 36.74 -8.21
C LEU A 24 -0.08 36.10 -9.07
N ALA A 25 0.52 36.86 -9.98
CA ALA A 25 1.59 36.41 -10.84
C ALA A 25 2.86 36.00 -10.07
N THR A 26 3.12 36.60 -8.89
CA THR A 26 4.32 36.29 -8.10
C THR A 26 4.21 34.99 -7.30
N VAL A 27 3.00 34.48 -7.04
CA VAL A 27 2.80 33.18 -6.34
C VAL A 27 2.39 32.04 -7.24
N ALA A 28 1.90 32.33 -8.45
CA ALA A 28 1.44 31.31 -9.39
C ALA A 28 2.47 30.18 -9.65
N PRO A 29 3.78 30.46 -9.78
CA PRO A 29 4.78 29.40 -10.00
C PRO A 29 4.87 28.41 -8.82
N GLY A 30 4.98 28.90 -7.59
CA GLY A 30 5.15 28.04 -6.41
C GLY A 30 3.90 27.24 -6.04
N ILE A 31 2.71 27.75 -6.37
CA ILE A 31 1.46 26.97 -6.27
C ILE A 31 1.41 25.86 -7.33
N SER A 32 1.86 26.15 -8.56
CA SER A 32 1.93 25.14 -9.62
C SER A 32 2.86 23.98 -9.25
N GLU A 33 4.06 24.28 -8.72
CA GLU A 33 5.00 23.28 -8.24
C GLU A 33 4.41 22.45 -7.08
N ALA A 34 3.68 23.09 -6.17
CA ALA A 34 2.96 22.40 -5.10
C ALA A 34 1.94 21.41 -5.68
N LEU A 35 1.18 21.76 -6.72
CA LEU A 35 0.22 20.83 -7.34
C LEU A 35 0.90 19.62 -7.98
N ILE A 36 2.06 19.80 -8.61
CA ILE A 36 2.86 18.69 -9.17
C ILE A 36 3.29 17.73 -8.05
N ALA A 37 3.66 18.24 -6.87
CA ALA A 37 4.02 17.40 -5.73
C ALA A 37 2.86 16.51 -5.25
N THR A 38 1.59 16.93 -5.37
CA THR A 38 0.43 16.06 -5.14
C THR A 38 0.30 14.99 -6.22
N ALA A 39 0.38 15.40 -7.50
CA ALA A 39 0.26 14.47 -8.62
C ALA A 39 1.31 13.35 -8.54
N MET A 40 2.56 13.69 -8.24
CA MET A 40 3.65 12.72 -8.01
C MET A 40 3.38 11.82 -6.80
N GLY A 41 2.79 12.35 -5.74
CA GLY A 41 2.41 11.57 -4.55
C GLY A 41 1.35 10.53 -4.87
N LEU A 42 0.31 10.90 -5.61
CA LEU A 42 -0.75 9.98 -6.04
C LEU A 42 -0.22 8.95 -7.04
N PHE A 43 0.64 9.39 -7.97
CA PHE A 43 1.29 8.51 -8.94
C PHE A 43 2.15 7.43 -8.26
N ALA A 44 2.83 7.75 -7.16
CA ALA A 44 3.57 6.75 -6.38
C ALA A 44 2.64 5.87 -5.53
N ALA A 45 1.61 6.45 -4.89
CA ALA A 45 0.77 5.76 -3.92
C ALA A 45 -0.18 4.72 -4.55
N ILE A 46 -0.82 5.06 -5.68
CA ILE A 46 -1.84 4.18 -6.29
C ILE A 46 -1.24 2.84 -6.74
N PRO A 47 -0.16 2.80 -7.54
CA PRO A 47 0.46 1.53 -7.96
C PRO A 47 1.01 0.74 -6.78
N ALA A 48 1.57 1.42 -5.77
CA ALA A 48 2.10 0.76 -4.58
C ALA A 48 1.00 0.01 -3.80
N VAL A 49 -0.16 0.63 -3.62
CA VAL A 49 -1.32 0.00 -2.96
C VAL A 49 -1.87 -1.17 -3.78
N ILE A 50 -1.93 -1.04 -5.11
CA ILE A 50 -2.34 -2.16 -5.98
C ILE A 50 -1.39 -3.35 -5.82
N ALA A 51 -0.08 -3.09 -5.84
CA ALA A 51 0.93 -4.13 -5.67
C ALA A 51 0.83 -4.78 -4.29
N TYR A 52 0.66 -3.98 -3.23
CA TYR A 52 0.46 -4.48 -1.86
C TYR A 52 -0.75 -5.41 -1.78
N ASN A 53 -1.91 -4.99 -2.30
CA ASN A 53 -3.12 -5.81 -2.26
C ASN A 53 -2.94 -7.12 -3.03
N ARG A 54 -2.27 -7.09 -4.18
CA ARG A 54 -1.98 -8.28 -4.98
C ARG A 54 -1.08 -9.26 -4.25
N PHE A 55 0.00 -8.76 -3.64
CA PHE A 55 0.93 -9.62 -2.91
C PHE A 55 0.31 -10.17 -1.63
N SER A 56 -0.49 -9.38 -0.92
CA SER A 56 -1.21 -9.84 0.26
C SER A 56 -2.18 -10.97 -0.10
N ALA A 57 -2.99 -10.80 -1.14
CA ALA A 57 -3.92 -11.83 -1.62
C ALA A 57 -3.19 -13.11 -2.06
N MET A 58 -2.03 -12.97 -2.70
CA MET A 58 -1.21 -14.13 -3.11
C MET A 58 -0.60 -14.86 -1.91
N SER A 59 -0.16 -14.12 -0.88
CA SER A 59 0.33 -14.69 0.37
C SER A 59 -0.76 -15.46 1.10
N ASP A 60 -1.95 -14.89 1.21
CA ASP A 60 -3.10 -15.54 1.87
C ASP A 60 -3.53 -16.80 1.13
N ALA A 61 -3.55 -16.76 -0.21
CA ALA A 61 -3.86 -17.93 -1.02
C ALA A 61 -2.83 -19.06 -0.82
N LEU A 62 -1.54 -18.71 -0.76
CA LEU A 62 -0.49 -19.68 -0.50
C LEU A 62 -0.63 -20.30 0.90
N LEU A 63 -0.89 -19.49 1.91
CA LEU A 63 -1.08 -19.95 3.29
C LEU A 63 -2.27 -20.92 3.40
N LYS A 64 -3.39 -20.56 2.76
CA LYS A 64 -4.58 -21.40 2.70
C LYS A 64 -4.30 -22.76 2.05
N ASN A 65 -3.50 -22.80 0.98
CA ASN A 65 -3.14 -24.07 0.35
C ASN A 65 -2.32 -24.96 1.30
N TYR A 66 -1.41 -24.38 2.09
CA TYR A 66 -0.65 -25.13 3.09
C TYR A 66 -1.55 -25.65 4.22
N GLU A 67 -2.52 -24.85 4.68
CA GLU A 67 -3.50 -25.28 5.69
C GLU A 67 -4.33 -26.46 5.17
N THR A 68 -4.89 -26.36 3.96
CA THR A 68 -5.64 -27.46 3.34
C THR A 68 -4.79 -28.73 3.20
N PHE A 69 -3.53 -28.59 2.76
CA PHE A 69 -2.61 -29.73 2.69
C PHE A 69 -2.37 -30.38 4.05
N ALA A 70 -2.17 -29.59 5.11
CA ALA A 70 -1.95 -30.11 6.46
C ALA A 70 -3.19 -30.84 7.00
N GLU A 71 -4.39 -30.32 6.74
CA GLU A 71 -5.65 -30.95 7.11
C GLU A 71 -5.86 -32.28 6.39
N GLU A 72 -5.64 -32.33 5.08
CA GLU A 72 -5.73 -33.56 4.29
C GLU A 72 -4.71 -34.60 4.76
N PHE A 73 -3.46 -34.18 5.01
CA PHE A 73 -2.41 -35.05 5.50
C PHE A 73 -2.78 -35.65 6.88
N SER A 74 -3.26 -34.81 7.81
CA SER A 74 -3.73 -35.25 9.12
C SER A 74 -4.89 -36.25 9.02
N SER A 75 -5.87 -35.96 8.16
CA SER A 75 -7.01 -36.84 7.90
C SER A 75 -6.58 -38.21 7.35
N ILE A 76 -5.63 -38.25 6.42
CA ILE A 76 -5.08 -39.49 5.88
C ILE A 76 -4.36 -40.30 6.96
N LEU A 77 -3.53 -39.66 7.78
CA LEU A 77 -2.82 -40.32 8.88
C LEU A 77 -3.81 -40.91 9.89
N HIS A 78 -4.79 -40.12 10.32
CA HIS A 78 -5.83 -40.56 11.25
C HIS A 78 -6.58 -41.79 10.72
N ARG A 79 -6.94 -41.79 9.43
CA ARG A 79 -7.60 -42.94 8.78
C ARG A 79 -6.71 -44.19 8.73
N ARG A 80 -5.41 -44.04 8.44
CA ARG A 80 -4.50 -45.20 8.40
C ARG A 80 -4.29 -45.83 9.77
N VAL A 81 -4.14 -45.02 10.81
CA VAL A 81 -3.98 -45.50 12.19
C VAL A 81 -5.23 -46.27 12.65
N HIS A 82 -6.42 -45.75 12.40
CA HIS A 82 -7.66 -46.44 12.78
C HIS A 82 -7.88 -47.75 11.99
N ASN A 83 -7.48 -47.77 10.71
CA ASN A 83 -7.62 -48.97 9.87
C ASN A 83 -6.58 -50.06 10.21
N SER A 84 -5.40 -49.70 10.72
CA SER A 84 -4.41 -50.69 11.16
C SER A 84 -4.84 -51.43 12.43
N ASP A 85 -5.55 -50.77 13.35
CA ASP A 85 -6.05 -51.39 14.58
C ASP A 85 -7.16 -52.41 14.32
N GLN A 86 -7.99 -52.20 13.28
CA GLN A 86 -9.04 -53.15 12.88
C GLN A 86 -8.52 -54.38 12.13
N ALA A 87 -7.36 -54.29 11.46
CA ALA A 87 -6.75 -55.41 10.75
C ALA A 87 -5.92 -56.34 11.67
N ALA A 88 -5.57 -55.86 12.87
CA ALA A 88 -4.81 -56.59 13.88
C ALA A 88 -5.70 -57.31 14.92
N ALA A 89 -7.02 -57.04 14.90
CA ALA A 89 -8.04 -57.68 15.74
C ALA A 89 -8.80 -58.76 14.94
#